data_AF-A0AAV2CIJ2-F1
#
_entry.id   AF-A0AAV2CIJ2-F1
#
_cell.length_a   1.000
_cell.length_b   1.000
_cell.length_c   1.000
_cell.angle_alpha   90.00
_cell.angle_beta   90.00
_cell.angle_gamma   90.00
#
_symmetry.space_group_name_H-M   'P 1'
#
loop_
_entity.id
_entity.type
_entity.pdbx_description
1 polymer ?
#
loop_
_entity_poly.entity_id
_entity_poly.type
_entity_poly.pdbx_seq_one_letter_code
_entity_poly.pdbx_strand_id
1 'polypeptide(L)'
;MAEKIATRFGGLDWFDNGAGTMWDDYMRLRVYLLINNPLKKKIKLNISGNLVEYLVKYEKLPMFCYSCGRIGHPKLKYKMEPKPEVDPFGYELRVAAPGPKNWLSYTAKKGDAEVWAALRQKFEMESIGSNSNHDMALEYE
;
A
#
# COMPACT_ATOMS: atom_id res chain seq x y z
N MET A 1 -17.23 4.12 -1.42
CA MET A 1 -16.42 3.63 -0.27
C MET A 1 -15.03 3.20 -0.71
N ALA A 2 -14.89 2.37 -1.75
CA ALA A 2 -13.61 1.92 -2.32
C ALA A 2 -12.60 3.05 -2.58
N GLU A 3 -13.02 4.15 -3.22
CA GLU A 3 -12.15 5.29 -3.52
C GLU A 3 -11.53 5.93 -2.27
N LYS A 4 -12.33 6.15 -1.21
CA LYS A 4 -11.84 6.67 0.07
C LYS A 4 -10.80 5.75 0.71
N ILE A 5 -10.95 4.42 0.55
CA ILE A 5 -9.98 3.44 1.04
C ILE A 5 -8.70 3.50 0.19
N ALA A 6 -8.84 3.49 -1.12
CA ALA A 6 -7.75 3.45 -2.08
C ALA A 6 -6.85 4.69 -2.04
N THR A 7 -7.41 5.88 -1.77
CA THR A 7 -6.62 7.10 -1.57
C THR A 7 -5.63 6.97 -0.41
N ARG A 8 -5.88 6.09 0.56
CA ARG A 8 -4.91 5.83 1.63
C ARG A 8 -3.67 5.09 1.13
N PHE A 9 -3.71 4.45 -0.04
CA PHE A 9 -2.58 3.70 -0.61
C PHE A 9 -1.81 4.48 -1.68
N GLY A 10 -2.53 5.33 -2.42
CA GLY A 10 -1.99 6.14 -3.52
C GLY A 10 -3.06 6.49 -4.58
N GLY A 11 -4.19 5.78 -4.57
CA GLY A 11 -5.31 6.01 -5.49
C GLY A 11 -6.00 4.71 -5.91
N LEU A 12 -7.18 4.82 -6.52
CA LEU A 12 -7.95 3.68 -7.01
C LEU A 12 -7.68 3.47 -8.50
N ASP A 13 -7.33 2.25 -8.90
CA ASP A 13 -7.34 1.84 -10.31
C ASP A 13 -8.64 1.09 -10.64
N TRP A 14 -8.99 0.12 -9.78
CA TRP A 14 -10.15 -0.74 -9.98
C TRP A 14 -10.63 -1.30 -8.64
N PHE A 15 -11.91 -1.62 -8.54
CA PHE A 15 -12.46 -2.34 -7.39
C PHE A 15 -13.46 -3.39 -7.87
N ASP A 16 -13.58 -4.46 -7.09
CA ASP A 16 -14.62 -5.46 -7.30
C ASP A 16 -15.96 -4.88 -6.85
N ASN A 17 -16.94 -4.84 -7.76
CA ASN A 17 -18.28 -4.34 -7.50
C ASN A 17 -19.24 -5.44 -7.00
N GLY A 18 -18.74 -6.65 -6.73
CA GLY A 18 -19.56 -7.75 -6.22
C GLY A 18 -20.44 -8.39 -7.28
N ALA A 19 -20.11 -8.24 -8.56
CA ALA A 19 -20.85 -8.88 -9.67
C ALA A 19 -20.68 -10.41 -9.73
N GLY A 20 -19.95 -11.01 -8.80
CA GLY A 20 -19.90 -12.46 -8.58
C GLY A 20 -19.74 -12.74 -7.09
N THR A 21 -20.70 -13.49 -6.52
CA THR A 21 -20.77 -14.02 -5.15
C THR A 21 -21.05 -13.02 -4.01
N MET A 22 -22.26 -13.12 -3.44
CA MET A 22 -22.72 -12.45 -2.21
C MET A 22 -21.98 -12.88 -0.91
N TRP A 23 -20.80 -13.52 -0.99
CA TRP A 23 -20.20 -14.28 0.12
C TRP A 23 -18.68 -14.07 0.31
N ASP A 24 -18.08 -13.03 -0.27
CA ASP A 24 -16.70 -12.70 0.08
C ASP A 24 -16.67 -11.79 1.33
N ASP A 25 -16.05 -12.26 2.42
CA ASP A 25 -15.86 -11.52 3.67
C ASP A 25 -14.84 -10.36 3.56
N TYR A 26 -14.45 -9.99 2.33
CA TYR A 26 -13.42 -8.99 2.07
C TYR A 26 -13.74 -8.17 0.81
N MET A 27 -13.19 -6.95 0.77
CA MET A 27 -13.24 -6.08 -0.39
C MET A 27 -11.93 -6.15 -1.16
N ARG A 28 -11.99 -6.39 -2.47
CA ARG A 28 -10.81 -6.44 -3.33
C ARG A 28 -10.65 -5.13 -4.09
N LEU A 29 -9.51 -4.48 -3.89
CA LEU A 29 -9.14 -3.23 -4.54
C LEU A 29 -7.84 -3.41 -5.33
N ARG A 30 -7.79 -2.83 -6.51
CA ARG A 30 -6.56 -2.53 -7.23
C ARG A 30 -6.24 -1.06 -7.01
N VAL A 31 -5.07 -0.81 -6.44
CA VAL A 31 -4.67 0.53 -5.99
C VAL A 31 -3.32 0.90 -6.57
N TYR A 32 -3.10 2.19 -6.72
CA TYR A 32 -1.76 2.74 -6.88
C TYR A 32 -1.07 2.68 -5.52
N LEU A 33 0.16 2.16 -5.50
CA LEU A 33 0.93 1.97 -4.26
C LEU A 33 2.21 2.79 -4.31
N LEU A 34 2.38 3.63 -3.30
CA LEU A 34 3.59 4.44 -3.14
C LEU A 34 4.73 3.56 -2.59
N ILE A 35 5.67 3.14 -3.44
CA ILE A 35 6.73 2.17 -3.07
C ILE A 35 7.67 2.66 -1.98
N ASN A 36 7.81 3.99 -1.85
CA ASN A 36 8.63 4.64 -0.82
C ASN A 36 7.98 4.57 0.57
N ASN A 37 6.68 4.27 0.63
CA ASN A 37 5.96 4.13 1.89
C ASN A 37 5.92 2.66 2.34
N PRO A 38 6.04 2.40 3.65
CA PRO A 38 5.79 1.07 4.18
C PRO A 38 4.39 0.56 3.80
N LEU A 39 4.30 -0.74 3.52
CA LEU A 39 3.03 -1.44 3.35
C LEU A 39 2.14 -1.24 4.58
N LYS A 40 0.84 -1.14 4.36
CA LYS A 40 -0.15 -1.03 5.44
C LYS A 40 -0.61 -2.43 5.83
N LYS A 41 -0.48 -2.77 7.10
CA LYS A 41 -1.00 -4.02 7.66
C LYS A 41 -2.50 -3.96 7.98
N LYS A 42 -2.96 -2.77 8.35
CA LYS A 42 -4.33 -2.52 8.81
C LYS A 42 -4.79 -1.14 8.36
N ILE A 43 -6.10 -0.99 8.20
CA ILE A 43 -6.75 0.30 7.98
C ILE A 43 -7.92 0.44 8.94
N LYS A 44 -8.10 1.64 9.49
CA LYS A 44 -9.28 1.98 10.29
C LYS A 44 -10.28 2.75 9.44
N LEU A 45 -11.53 2.31 9.39
CA LEU A 45 -12.61 2.93 8.64
C LEU A 45 -13.73 3.32 9.60
N ASN A 46 -14.31 4.50 9.40
CA ASN A 46 -15.52 4.89 10.11
C ASN A 46 -16.73 4.39 9.29
N ILE A 47 -17.50 3.48 9.88
CA ILE A 47 -18.71 2.91 9.29
C ILE A 47 -19.86 3.20 10.24
N SER A 48 -20.79 4.04 9.79
CA SER A 48 -21.98 4.43 10.56
C SER A 48 -21.64 4.95 11.97
N GLY A 49 -20.56 5.72 12.11
CA GLY A 49 -20.11 6.29 13.39
C GLY A 49 -19.15 5.39 14.17
N ASN A 50 -18.95 4.14 13.77
CA ASN A 50 -18.07 3.21 14.46
C ASN A 50 -16.71 3.09 13.75
N LEU A 51 -15.62 3.21 14.51
CA LEU A 51 -14.27 3.00 14.00
C LEU A 51 -13.94 1.50 13.98
N VAL A 52 -13.96 0.89 12.81
CA VAL A 52 -13.68 -0.53 12.60
C VAL A 52 -12.28 -0.69 11.98
N GLU A 53 -11.50 -1.62 12.49
CA GLU A 53 -10.18 -1.96 11.97
C GLU A 53 -10.26 -3.18 11.03
N TYR A 54 -9.71 -3.03 9.83
CA TYR A 54 -9.62 -4.07 8.81
C TYR A 54 -8.18 -4.49 8.58
N LEU A 55 -7.95 -5.79 8.44
CA LEU A 55 -6.67 -6.32 8.01
C LEU A 55 -6.50 -6.11 6.50
N VAL A 56 -5.29 -5.74 6.10
CA VAL A 56 -4.93 -5.57 4.69
C VAL A 56 -4.07 -6.76 4.27
N LYS A 57 -4.43 -7.37 3.15
CA LYS A 57 -3.64 -8.39 2.47
C LYS A 57 -3.39 -7.94 1.04
N TYR A 58 -2.24 -8.32 0.51
CA TYR A 58 -1.77 -7.93 -0.81
C TYR A 58 -1.68 -9.16 -1.71
N GLU A 59 -2.20 -9.00 -2.91
CA GLU A 59 -2.04 -9.97 -3.98
C GLU A 59 -0.83 -9.60 -4.83
N LYS A 60 -0.13 -10.63 -5.33
CA LYS A 60 1.07 -10.45 -6.17
C LYS A 60 2.11 -9.53 -5.52
N LEU A 61 2.17 -9.51 -4.19
CA LEU A 61 3.13 -8.69 -3.45
C LEU A 61 4.55 -9.10 -3.86
N PRO A 62 5.39 -8.22 -4.41
CA PRO A 62 6.78 -8.57 -4.74
C PRO A 62 7.61 -8.76 -3.45
N MET A 63 8.90 -9.05 -3.59
CA MET A 63 9.79 -9.01 -2.43
C MET A 63 9.80 -7.62 -1.80
N PHE A 64 9.75 -7.57 -0.48
CA PHE A 64 9.74 -6.34 0.31
C PHE A 64 10.54 -6.55 1.60
N CYS A 65 10.94 -5.46 2.24
CA CYS A 65 11.72 -5.52 3.47
C CYS A 65 10.83 -5.77 4.69
N TYR A 66 11.09 -6.84 5.44
CA TYR A 66 10.31 -7.18 6.63
C TYR A 66 10.55 -6.22 7.82
N SER A 67 11.66 -5.49 7.81
CA SER A 67 11.97 -4.52 8.87
C SER A 67 11.34 -3.15 8.66
N CYS A 68 11.27 -2.65 7.41
CA CYS A 68 10.72 -1.31 7.12
C CYS A 68 9.42 -1.33 6.30
N GLY A 69 9.01 -2.49 5.76
CA GLY A 69 7.76 -2.65 5.01
C GLY A 69 7.78 -2.09 3.59
N ARG A 70 8.92 -1.59 3.07
CA ARG A 70 9.01 -1.00 1.72
C ARG A 70 9.34 -2.06 0.66
N ILE A 71 8.86 -1.85 -0.56
CA ILE A 71 9.17 -2.67 -1.73
C ILE A 71 10.49 -2.21 -2.36
N GLY A 72 11.25 -3.14 -2.94
CA GLY A 72 12.44 -2.80 -3.75
C GLY A 72 13.78 -3.11 -3.09
N HIS A 73 13.78 -3.60 -1.84
CA HIS A 73 15.01 -4.11 -1.21
C HIS A 73 14.73 -5.24 -0.21
N PRO A 74 15.68 -6.15 0.00
CA PRO A 74 15.64 -7.10 1.10
C PRO A 74 16.04 -6.43 2.42
N LYS A 75 15.71 -7.09 3.54
CA LYS A 75 16.11 -6.66 4.90
C LYS A 75 17.63 -6.45 5.05
N LEU A 76 18.43 -7.25 4.33
CA LEU A 76 19.90 -7.31 4.48
C LEU A 76 20.62 -5.96 4.28
N LYS A 77 20.00 -4.98 3.61
CA LYS A 77 20.62 -3.66 3.36
C LYS A 77 20.26 -2.59 4.39
N TYR A 78 19.30 -2.82 5.28
CA TYR A 78 18.80 -1.77 6.17
C TYR A 78 19.41 -1.91 7.57
N LYS A 79 20.31 -0.99 7.93
CA LYS A 79 20.86 -0.85 9.28
C LYS A 79 19.84 -0.11 10.16
N MET A 80 18.84 -0.85 10.64
CA MET A 80 17.92 -0.36 11.67
C MET A 80 18.52 -0.69 13.03
N GLU A 81 18.86 0.33 13.81
CA GLU A 81 19.24 0.19 15.21
C GLU A 81 18.27 1.00 16.10
N PRO A 82 17.76 0.41 17.19
CA PRO A 82 17.91 -0.98 17.60
C PRO A 82 17.14 -1.94 16.68
N LYS A 83 17.71 -3.12 16.43
CA LYS A 83 17.04 -4.16 15.65
C LYS A 83 15.88 -4.74 16.47
N PRO A 84 14.63 -4.71 15.98
CA PRO A 84 13.53 -5.29 16.71
C PRO A 84 13.70 -6.81 16.80
N GLU A 85 13.31 -7.39 17.93
CA GLU A 85 13.35 -8.84 18.18
C GLU A 85 12.47 -9.60 17.17
N VAL A 86 11.32 -9.02 16.83
CA VAL A 86 10.39 -9.51 15.81
C VAL A 86 10.22 -8.47 14.71
N ASP A 87 10.33 -8.90 13.44
CA ASP A 87 10.10 -7.99 12.33
C ASP A 87 8.65 -7.48 12.33
N PRO A 88 8.43 -6.17 12.14
CA PRO A 88 7.08 -5.60 12.15
C PRO A 88 6.24 -6.04 10.96
N PHE A 89 6.83 -6.59 9.90
CA PHE A 89 6.12 -7.10 8.73
C PHE A 89 6.61 -8.51 8.38
N GLY A 90 5.74 -9.31 7.77
CA GLY A 90 6.14 -10.63 7.29
C GLY A 90 5.24 -11.18 6.18
N TYR A 91 5.33 -12.49 6.00
CA TYR A 91 4.60 -13.22 4.96
C TYR A 91 3.07 -13.09 5.11
N GLU A 92 2.59 -12.77 6.31
CA GLU A 92 1.17 -12.58 6.60
C GLU A 92 0.55 -11.44 5.80
N LEU A 93 1.34 -10.53 5.21
CA LEU A 93 0.79 -9.54 4.29
C LEU A 93 0.33 -10.12 2.96
N ARG A 94 0.72 -11.34 2.60
CA ARG A 94 0.34 -12.00 1.36
C ARG A 94 -1.00 -12.72 1.51
N VAL A 95 -1.80 -12.72 0.46
CA VAL A 95 -2.95 -13.64 0.36
C VAL A 95 -2.42 -15.06 0.14
N ALA A 96 -2.97 -16.04 0.86
CA ALA A 96 -2.53 -17.45 0.81
C ALA A 96 -2.85 -18.13 -0.53
N ALA A 97 -4.01 -17.82 -1.12
CA ALA A 97 -4.39 -18.25 -2.46
C ALA A 97 -4.82 -17.02 -3.27
N PRO A 98 -4.04 -16.54 -4.25
CA PRO A 98 -4.53 -15.49 -5.13
C PRO A 98 -5.79 -16.00 -5.82
N GLY A 99 -6.84 -15.17 -5.87
CA GLY A 99 -8.09 -15.50 -6.55
C GLY A 99 -7.87 -15.91 -8.01
N PRO A 100 -8.89 -16.44 -8.70
CA PRO A 100 -8.74 -17.08 -9.99
C PRO A 100 -7.95 -16.22 -11.00
N LYS A 101 -7.12 -16.90 -11.80
CA LYS A 101 -6.11 -16.33 -12.71
C LYS A 101 -6.68 -15.46 -13.84
N ASN A 102 -8.00 -15.31 -13.92
CA ASN A 102 -8.72 -14.54 -14.93
C ASN A 102 -8.82 -13.03 -14.60
N TRP A 103 -8.02 -12.52 -13.67
CA TRP A 103 -7.56 -11.13 -13.71
C TRP A 103 -6.73 -10.95 -14.97
N LEU A 104 -7.43 -10.76 -16.10
CA LEU A 104 -6.82 -10.37 -17.36
C LEU A 104 -5.71 -9.36 -17.07
N SER A 105 -4.53 -9.62 -17.64
CA SER A 105 -3.43 -8.67 -17.77
C SER A 105 -4.00 -7.26 -17.88
N TYR A 106 -3.46 -6.31 -17.11
CA TYR A 106 -3.82 -4.90 -17.27
C TYR A 106 -3.88 -4.58 -18.76
N THR A 107 -5.09 -4.34 -19.27
CA THR A 107 -5.33 -3.90 -20.63
C THR A 107 -5.49 -2.40 -20.51
N ALA A 108 -4.51 -1.66 -21.04
CA ALA A 108 -4.54 -0.21 -21.01
C ALA A 108 -5.87 0.27 -21.61
N LYS A 109 -6.64 1.02 -20.82
CA LYS A 109 -7.89 1.63 -21.27
C LYS A 109 -7.56 3.00 -21.87
N LYS A 110 -8.44 3.47 -22.75
CA LYS A 110 -8.37 4.84 -23.27
C LYS A 110 -8.49 5.82 -22.08
N GLY A 111 -7.52 6.72 -21.91
CA GLY A 111 -7.48 7.65 -20.78
C GLY A 111 -6.49 7.28 -19.66
N ASP A 112 -5.94 6.06 -19.66
CA ASP A 112 -5.06 5.62 -18.58
C ASP A 112 -3.73 6.40 -18.58
N ALA A 113 -3.23 6.83 -19.74
CA ALA A 113 -1.98 7.59 -19.83
C ALA A 113 -2.10 8.94 -19.11
N GLU A 114 -3.22 9.63 -19.26
CA GLU A 114 -3.52 10.87 -18.55
C GLU A 114 -3.67 10.63 -17.05
N VAL A 115 -4.32 9.53 -16.64
CA VAL A 115 -4.42 9.13 -15.22
C VAL A 115 -3.03 8.86 -14.63
N TRP A 116 -2.18 8.09 -15.32
CA TRP A 116 -0.80 7.83 -14.90
C TRP A 116 0.07 9.11 -14.90
N ALA A 117 -0.19 10.08 -15.76
CA ALA A 117 0.50 11.37 -15.75
C ALA A 117 0.08 12.22 -14.55
N ALA A 118 -1.23 12.33 -14.30
CA ALA A 118 -1.78 13.07 -13.16
C ALA A 118 -1.33 12.48 -11.80
N LEU A 119 -1.33 11.14 -11.69
CA LEU A 119 -0.85 10.46 -10.49
C LEU A 119 0.65 10.65 -10.25
N ARG A 120 1.47 10.65 -11.32
CA ARG A 120 2.90 10.97 -11.23
C ARG A 120 3.12 12.40 -10.72
N GLN A 121 2.43 13.38 -11.31
CA GLN A 121 2.52 14.77 -10.87
C GLN A 121 2.09 14.95 -9.41
N LYS A 122 0.99 14.29 -8.99
CA LYS A 122 0.54 14.30 -7.60
C LYS A 122 1.59 13.70 -6.65
N PHE A 123 2.19 12.58 -7.03
CA PHE A 123 3.20 11.91 -6.22
C PHE A 123 4.50 12.74 -6.11
N GLU A 124 4.93 13.38 -7.18
CA GLU A 124 6.08 14.28 -7.18
C GLU A 124 5.85 15.47 -6.22
N MET A 125 4.68 16.10 -6.27
CA MET A 125 4.33 17.20 -5.34
C MET A 125 4.31 16.75 -3.86
N GLU A 126 3.75 15.58 -3.56
CA GLU A 126 3.73 15.02 -2.19
C GLU A 126 5.16 14.65 -1.71
N SER A 127 6.04 14.23 -2.62
CA SER A 127 7.43 13.90 -2.29
C SER A 127 8.29 15.13 -2.00
N ILE A 128 8.10 16.23 -2.74
CA ILE A 128 8.84 17.49 -2.55
C ILE A 128 8.46 18.15 -1.21
N GLY A 129 7.21 18.02 -0.77
CA GLY A 129 6.75 18.53 0.53
C GLY A 129 7.24 17.72 1.76
N SER A 130 7.95 16.61 1.58
CA SER A 130 8.45 15.75 2.66
C SER A 130 9.94 15.93 2.99
N ASN A 131 10.65 16.78 2.25
CA ASN A 131 12.06 17.12 2.51
C ASN A 131 12.20 18.40 3.36
N SER A 132 11.57 18.45 4.53
CA SER A 132 12.00 19.34 5.60
C SER A 132 11.96 18.61 6.95
N ASN A 133 13.10 18.65 7.64
CA ASN A 133 13.38 18.13 8.98
C ASN A 133 13.97 16.72 9.07
N HIS A 134 15.19 16.58 8.56
CA HIS A 134 16.17 15.66 9.14
C HIS A 134 17.58 16.24 8.99
N ASP A 135 17.80 17.44 9.55
CA ASP A 135 19.13 18.01 9.79
C ASP A 135 19.11 18.87 11.06
N MET A 136 20.18 18.73 11.87
CA MET A 136 20.48 19.37 13.18
C MET A 136 19.58 18.95 14.36
N ALA A 137 20.07 18.52 15.52
CA ALA A 137 21.32 18.87 16.18
C ALA A 137 21.92 17.68 16.96
N LEU A 138 23.21 17.40 16.71
CA LEU A 138 24.14 16.93 17.72
C LEU A 138 24.86 18.17 18.24
N GLU A 139 24.51 18.64 19.42
CA GLU A 139 25.42 19.45 20.23
C GLU A 139 25.56 18.75 21.58
N TYR A 140 26.81 18.34 21.82
CA TYR A 140 27.35 18.03 23.12
C TYR A 140 27.36 19.32 23.94
N GLU A 141 26.85 19.26 25.18
CA GLU A 141 27.47 19.80 26.39
C GLU A 141 26.95 19.04 27.62
#